data_AF-A0A0R0J8Y3-F1
#
_entry.id   AF-A0A0R0J8Y3-F1
#
_cell.length_a   1.000
_cell.length_b   1.000
_cell.length_c   1.000
_cell.angle_alpha   90.00
_cell.angle_beta   90.00
_cell.angle_gamma   90.00
#
_symmetry.space_group_name_H-M   'P 1'
#
loop_
_entity.id
_entity.type
_entity.pdbx_description
1 polymer ?
#
loop_
_entity_poly.entity_id
_entity_poly.type
_entity_poly.pdbx_seq_one_letter_code
_entity_poly.pdbx_strand_id
1 'polypeptide(L)'
;MIDAELYCSPAQWKDVLEKEKELATCQGEIKALRSTEALKDKAIEELRNGVSKLDERLRITEDHLKQKNLEIKKLTDEKKNALASQYAAEATLRRVHANQKDEDFVPIERAIAPLEAEIKMYKNEITALQEDKKALERLTKLKESALLEAERILRSALDRALVVEEVRNQNIDLKRQIEICQEENKLLEKNHRQKILEVEKLSQTIQELEEVILASGATANAVRDYQQQISELQEEKRTLERELARVKVSTNRIANAVANEWKDENHKVMPVRQWLEERRIMQAEIQRLKDKQAISERTAKAESQLKDKLKLRLKTLEEGLKHFSNNPITSNVSYASQKAEKSNILGFLTTSAGLRKRSTSQPRACTVGSSLFQTPNIKNNRGDIVAGNLKLGSPTKKYGSTENMLTKGIWASRSKVADNGEKENEMQVNRDMTLNRCNDESEATEIKTIVDVEEDPPESKKPKGSSRDDVVSGFLYDKLQKEVINLRKSCEIKDSSLQAKDEEIKMLIKKVGVLTKAMEVEWKKMKREAAAREKEASSTKSDDNRKNRSANSSKRAI
;
A
#
# COMPACT_ATOMS: atom_id res chain seq x y z
N MET A 1 -82.03 47.85 -50.04
CA MET A 1 -83.21 48.74 -50.00
C MET A 1 -83.87 48.55 -48.63
N ILE A 2 -83.73 49.47 -47.68
CA ILE A 2 -82.90 50.69 -47.65
C ILE A 2 -82.08 50.66 -46.36
N ASP A 3 -80.86 51.19 -46.44
CA ASP A 3 -79.96 51.38 -45.32
C ASP A 3 -80.56 52.41 -44.35
N ALA A 4 -80.98 51.93 -43.18
CA ALA A 4 -81.38 52.77 -42.07
C ALA A 4 -80.21 52.90 -41.09
N GLU A 5 -79.21 53.71 -41.46
CA GLU A 5 -78.16 54.16 -40.53
C GLU A 5 -78.78 55.06 -39.45
N LEU A 6 -79.45 54.43 -38.49
CA LEU A 6 -79.99 55.08 -37.31
C LEU A 6 -78.85 55.54 -36.43
N TYR A 7 -78.45 56.81 -36.61
CA TYR A 7 -77.58 57.56 -35.72
C TYR A 7 -78.18 57.63 -34.31
N CYS A 8 -77.94 56.57 -33.54
CA CYS A 8 -78.39 56.42 -32.17
C CYS A 8 -77.68 57.47 -31.30
N SER A 9 -78.45 58.36 -30.69
CA SER A 9 -77.92 59.44 -29.85
C SER A 9 -77.12 58.87 -28.66
N PRO A 10 -76.04 59.53 -28.20
CA PRO A 10 -75.35 59.14 -26.97
C PRO A 10 -76.25 59.04 -25.73
N ALA A 11 -77.43 59.68 -25.74
CA ALA A 11 -78.46 59.48 -24.73
C ALA A 11 -79.14 58.11 -24.88
N GLN A 12 -79.61 57.75 -26.08
CA GLN A 12 -80.23 56.46 -26.37
C GLN A 12 -79.28 55.29 -26.13
N TRP A 13 -77.98 55.44 -26.44
CA TRP A 13 -76.97 54.44 -26.10
C TRP A 13 -76.76 54.27 -24.59
N LYS A 14 -76.89 55.34 -23.79
CA LYS A 14 -76.91 55.23 -22.33
C LYS A 14 -78.17 54.53 -21.84
N ASP A 15 -79.34 54.89 -22.37
CA ASP A 15 -80.60 54.24 -21.99
C ASP A 15 -80.56 52.73 -22.29
N VAL A 16 -80.03 52.32 -23.44
CA VAL A 16 -79.82 50.90 -23.77
C VAL A 16 -78.87 50.24 -22.77
N LEU A 17 -77.73 50.85 -22.45
CA LEU A 17 -76.75 50.30 -21.50
C LEU A 17 -77.31 50.23 -20.05
N GLU A 18 -78.16 51.17 -19.65
CA GLU A 18 -78.88 51.12 -18.38
C GLU A 18 -79.91 49.98 -18.37
N LYS A 19 -80.64 49.78 -19.48
CA LYS A 19 -81.58 48.65 -19.62
C LYS A 19 -80.89 47.29 -19.71
N GLU A 20 -79.68 47.20 -20.26
CA GLU A 20 -78.87 45.97 -20.20
C GLU A 20 -78.43 45.65 -18.76
N LYS A 21 -78.03 46.65 -17.96
CA LYS A 21 -77.73 46.45 -16.53
C LYS A 21 -78.98 46.05 -15.74
N GLU A 22 -80.10 46.73 -15.93
CA GLU A 22 -81.39 46.37 -15.30
C GLU A 22 -81.76 44.91 -15.63
N LEU A 23 -81.66 44.53 -16.91
CA LEU A 23 -81.92 43.17 -17.37
C LEU A 23 -80.93 42.16 -16.78
N ALA A 24 -79.66 42.52 -16.62
CA ALA A 24 -78.67 41.69 -15.93
C ALA A 24 -78.99 41.53 -14.43
N THR A 25 -79.42 42.58 -13.73
CA THR A 25 -79.88 42.49 -12.33
C THR A 25 -81.13 41.65 -12.20
N CYS A 26 -82.16 41.85 -13.03
CA CYS A 26 -83.36 41.02 -13.02
C CYS A 26 -83.06 39.56 -13.40
N GLN A 27 -82.10 39.28 -14.29
CA GLN A 27 -81.63 37.91 -14.53
C GLN A 27 -80.92 37.31 -13.30
N GLY A 28 -80.18 38.12 -12.54
CA GLY A 28 -79.58 37.73 -11.25
C GLY A 28 -80.66 37.39 -10.22
N GLU A 29 -81.67 38.24 -10.07
CA GLU A 29 -82.82 38.04 -9.19
C GLU A 29 -83.63 36.81 -9.60
N ILE A 30 -83.91 36.61 -10.88
CA ILE A 30 -84.61 35.40 -11.39
C ILE A 30 -83.81 34.13 -11.09
N LYS A 31 -82.46 34.16 -11.23
CA LYS A 31 -81.61 33.03 -10.85
C LYS A 31 -81.67 32.77 -9.34
N ALA A 32 -81.55 33.81 -8.51
CA ALA A 32 -81.64 33.70 -7.05
C ALA A 32 -83.01 33.18 -6.60
N LEU A 33 -84.11 33.71 -7.15
CA LEU A 33 -85.48 33.26 -6.87
C LEU A 33 -85.64 31.78 -7.22
N ARG A 34 -85.22 31.33 -8.40
CA ARG A 34 -85.22 29.90 -8.79
C ARG A 34 -84.41 29.02 -7.84
N SER A 35 -83.27 29.51 -7.33
CA SER A 35 -82.52 28.78 -6.29
C SER A 35 -83.27 28.71 -4.96
N THR A 36 -84.01 29.75 -4.54
CA THR A 36 -84.86 29.68 -3.35
C THR A 36 -86.12 28.84 -3.55
N GLU A 37 -86.64 28.77 -4.78
CA GLU A 37 -87.78 27.95 -5.18
C GLU A 37 -87.41 26.45 -5.10
N ALA A 38 -86.30 26.05 -5.70
CA ALA A 38 -85.77 24.68 -5.59
C ALA A 38 -85.50 24.25 -4.14
N LEU A 39 -85.10 25.18 -3.25
CA LEU A 39 -84.96 24.90 -1.81
C LEU A 39 -86.32 24.75 -1.10
N LYS A 40 -87.34 25.52 -1.50
CA LYS A 40 -88.71 25.35 -0.99
C LYS A 40 -89.32 24.04 -1.45
N ASP A 41 -89.15 23.67 -2.72
CA ASP A 41 -89.65 22.41 -3.27
C ASP A 41 -89.01 21.20 -2.57
N LYS A 42 -87.69 21.26 -2.30
CA LYS A 42 -87.01 20.24 -1.49
C LYS A 42 -87.59 20.15 -0.07
N ALA A 43 -87.85 21.28 0.59
CA ALA A 43 -88.46 21.29 1.92
C ALA A 43 -89.91 20.78 1.91
N ILE A 44 -90.69 21.09 0.86
CA ILE A 44 -92.05 20.56 0.64
C ILE A 44 -91.98 19.04 0.47
N GLU A 45 -91.02 18.51 -0.29
CA GLU A 45 -90.87 17.07 -0.50
C GLU A 45 -90.39 16.35 0.76
N GLU A 46 -89.47 16.93 1.53
CA GLU A 46 -89.08 16.41 2.85
C GLU A 46 -90.29 16.38 3.82
N LEU A 47 -91.15 17.40 3.80
CA LEU A 47 -92.40 17.42 4.59
C LEU A 47 -93.44 16.41 4.08
N ARG A 48 -93.62 16.23 2.76
CA ARG A 48 -94.50 15.19 2.18
C ARG A 48 -94.07 13.79 2.62
N ASN A 49 -92.77 13.51 2.59
CA ASN A 49 -92.20 12.26 3.09
C ASN A 49 -92.34 12.11 4.62
N GLY A 50 -92.37 13.21 5.37
CA GLY A 50 -92.74 13.23 6.79
C GLY A 50 -94.20 12.87 7.05
N VAL A 51 -95.14 13.49 6.34
CA VAL A 51 -96.58 13.24 6.45
C VAL A 51 -96.92 11.79 6.08
N SER A 52 -96.42 11.30 4.95
CA SER A 52 -96.63 9.90 4.51
C SER A 52 -96.19 8.87 5.57
N LYS A 53 -95.07 9.13 6.27
CA LYS A 53 -94.59 8.28 7.39
C LYS A 53 -95.44 8.39 8.66
N LEU A 54 -96.14 9.51 8.87
CA LEU A 54 -97.09 9.67 9.97
C LEU A 54 -98.43 9.00 9.65
N ASP A 55 -98.94 9.13 8.43
CA ASP A 55 -100.18 8.50 7.97
C ASP A 55 -100.10 6.97 8.02
N GLU A 56 -98.97 6.37 7.58
CA GLU A 56 -98.79 4.93 7.65
C GLU A 56 -98.64 4.44 9.10
N ARG A 57 -97.96 5.20 9.97
CA ARG A 57 -97.94 4.92 11.41
C ARG A 57 -99.33 5.02 12.05
N LEU A 58 -100.13 6.00 11.65
CA LEU A 58 -101.50 6.19 12.11
C LEU A 58 -102.36 4.98 11.70
N ARG A 59 -102.33 4.59 10.42
CA ARG A 59 -103.00 3.38 9.91
C ARG A 59 -102.65 2.13 10.71
N ILE A 60 -101.36 1.86 10.93
CA ILE A 60 -100.90 0.73 11.74
C ILE A 60 -101.46 0.78 13.17
N THR A 61 -101.50 1.97 13.81
CA THR A 61 -102.10 2.11 15.15
C THR A 61 -103.62 1.96 15.16
N GLU A 62 -104.33 2.45 14.13
CA GLU A 62 -105.76 2.24 13.99
C GLU A 62 -106.10 0.75 13.82
N ASP A 63 -105.36 0.04 12.97
CA ASP A 63 -105.62 -1.39 12.71
C ASP A 63 -105.28 -2.25 13.93
N HIS A 64 -104.26 -1.86 14.72
CA HIS A 64 -104.03 -2.44 16.04
C HIS A 64 -105.19 -2.20 17.02
N LEU A 65 -105.77 -0.99 17.03
CA LEU A 65 -106.94 -0.67 17.86
C LEU A 65 -108.21 -1.40 17.40
N LYS A 66 -108.44 -1.54 16.08
CA LYS A 66 -109.52 -2.35 15.50
C LYS A 66 -109.37 -3.81 15.95
N GLN A 67 -108.17 -4.38 15.85
CA GLN A 67 -107.88 -5.75 16.31
C GLN A 67 -108.09 -5.92 17.83
N LYS A 68 -107.64 -4.96 18.66
CA LYS A 68 -107.86 -5.00 20.11
C LYS A 68 -109.35 -4.90 20.48
N ASN A 69 -110.14 -4.12 19.75
CA ASN A 69 -111.60 -4.07 19.96
C ASN A 69 -112.30 -5.39 19.59
N LEU A 70 -111.84 -6.08 18.53
CA LEU A 70 -112.33 -7.42 18.18
C LEU A 70 -111.96 -8.45 19.26
N GLU A 71 -110.74 -8.40 19.79
CA GLU A 71 -110.26 -9.25 20.89
C GLU A 71 -111.06 -9.01 22.18
N ILE A 72 -111.33 -7.74 22.55
CA ILE A 72 -112.17 -7.38 23.70
C ILE A 72 -113.59 -7.92 23.53
N LYS A 73 -114.18 -7.82 22.33
CA LYS A 73 -115.52 -8.37 22.06
C LYS A 73 -115.53 -9.89 22.22
N LYS A 74 -114.56 -10.59 21.61
CA LYS A 74 -114.38 -12.04 21.75
C LYS A 74 -114.26 -12.45 23.22
N LEU A 75 -113.35 -11.83 23.99
CA LEU A 75 -113.17 -12.11 25.41
C LEU A 75 -114.43 -11.81 26.24
N THR A 76 -115.23 -10.82 25.85
CA THR A 76 -116.50 -10.49 26.51
C THR A 76 -117.56 -11.58 26.28
N ASP A 77 -117.65 -12.14 25.08
CA ASP A 77 -118.58 -13.23 24.77
C ASP A 77 -118.08 -14.57 25.33
N GLU A 78 -116.77 -14.84 25.30
CA GLU A 78 -116.14 -15.97 26.01
C GLU A 78 -116.38 -15.89 27.53
N LYS A 79 -116.32 -14.71 28.14
CA LYS A 79 -116.66 -14.51 29.57
C LYS A 79 -118.12 -14.84 29.87
N LYS A 80 -119.08 -14.46 29.00
CA LYS A 80 -120.50 -14.84 29.15
C LYS A 80 -120.67 -16.35 29.09
N ASN A 81 -120.02 -16.99 28.13
CA ASN A 81 -120.05 -18.45 27.96
C ASN A 81 -119.42 -19.16 29.16
N ALA A 82 -118.28 -18.67 29.66
CA ALA A 82 -117.62 -19.22 30.85
C ALA A 82 -118.49 -19.10 32.11
N LEU A 83 -119.20 -17.97 32.30
CA LEU A 83 -120.16 -17.81 33.39
C LEU A 83 -121.37 -18.76 33.25
N ALA A 84 -121.91 -18.95 32.05
CA ALA A 84 -122.97 -19.91 31.80
C ALA A 84 -122.51 -21.36 32.09
N SER A 85 -121.30 -21.72 31.64
CA SER A 85 -120.65 -23.00 31.96
C SER A 85 -120.38 -23.16 33.45
N GLN A 86 -120.00 -22.10 34.15
CA GLN A 86 -119.85 -22.10 35.61
C GLN A 86 -121.18 -22.43 36.30
N TYR A 87 -122.27 -21.72 35.98
CA TYR A 87 -123.59 -22.01 36.57
C TYR A 87 -124.06 -23.45 36.25
N ALA A 88 -123.80 -23.95 35.04
CA ALA A 88 -124.13 -25.33 34.66
C ALA A 88 -123.27 -26.37 35.42
N ALA A 89 -121.97 -26.10 35.61
CA ALA A 89 -121.07 -26.94 36.39
C ALA A 89 -121.45 -26.92 37.88
N GLU A 90 -121.79 -25.76 38.44
CA GLU A 90 -122.19 -25.59 39.84
C GLU A 90 -123.55 -26.26 40.13
N ALA A 91 -124.50 -26.20 39.19
CA ALA A 91 -125.74 -26.97 39.23
C ALA A 91 -125.51 -28.49 39.04
N THR A 92 -124.39 -28.89 38.45
CA THR A 92 -124.01 -30.30 38.32
C THR A 92 -123.29 -30.79 39.58
N LEU A 93 -122.40 -29.99 40.18
CA LEU A 93 -121.81 -30.27 41.50
C LEU A 93 -122.88 -30.38 42.59
N ARG A 94 -123.90 -29.51 42.60
CA ARG A 94 -125.06 -29.67 43.51
C ARG A 94 -125.79 -31.00 43.35
N ARG A 95 -125.87 -31.55 42.13
CA ARG A 95 -126.46 -32.88 41.86
C ARG A 95 -125.51 -34.01 42.25
N VAL A 96 -124.22 -33.88 41.94
CA VAL A 96 -123.21 -34.90 42.28
C VAL A 96 -123.04 -35.00 43.80
N HIS A 97 -122.88 -33.89 44.54
CA HIS A 97 -122.79 -33.91 46.00
C HIS A 97 -124.07 -34.41 46.70
N ALA A 98 -125.23 -34.39 46.04
CA ALA A 98 -126.44 -35.03 46.56
C ALA A 98 -126.42 -36.56 46.41
N ASN A 99 -125.73 -37.08 45.38
CA ASN A 99 -125.60 -38.51 45.10
C ASN A 99 -124.36 -39.15 45.75
N GLN A 100 -123.31 -38.38 45.99
CA GLN A 100 -121.97 -38.85 46.36
C GLN A 100 -121.81 -39.05 47.88
N LYS A 101 -122.76 -39.75 48.51
CA LYS A 101 -122.71 -40.07 49.95
C LYS A 101 -122.10 -41.44 50.27
N ASP A 102 -122.17 -42.37 49.31
CA ASP A 102 -121.77 -43.76 49.49
C ASP A 102 -120.97 -44.21 48.25
N GLU A 103 -119.65 -44.37 48.37
CA GLU A 103 -118.76 -45.21 47.54
C GLU A 103 -117.31 -45.10 48.10
N ASP A 104 -116.61 -46.22 48.29
CA ASP A 104 -115.24 -46.27 48.83
C ASP A 104 -114.18 -46.42 47.71
N PHE A 105 -113.10 -45.63 47.78
CA PHE A 105 -112.08 -45.56 46.71
C PHE A 105 -110.82 -46.42 46.97
N VAL A 106 -110.22 -46.93 45.89
CA VAL A 106 -108.97 -47.71 45.92
C VAL A 106 -107.75 -46.82 46.24
N PRO A 107 -106.81 -47.23 47.12
CA PRO A 107 -105.67 -46.39 47.53
C PRO A 107 -104.72 -46.00 46.39
N ILE A 108 -104.39 -44.71 46.31
CA ILE A 108 -103.63 -44.10 45.21
C ILE A 108 -102.11 -44.32 45.39
N GLU A 109 -101.65 -44.49 46.63
CA GLU A 109 -100.25 -44.73 47.03
C GLU A 109 -99.55 -45.81 46.18
N ARG A 110 -100.28 -46.86 45.79
CA ARG A 110 -99.72 -47.99 45.03
C ARG A 110 -99.31 -47.62 43.60
N ALA A 111 -99.86 -46.56 43.03
CA ALA A 111 -99.44 -45.99 41.74
C ALA A 111 -98.37 -44.90 41.91
N ILE A 112 -98.31 -44.25 43.08
CA ILE A 112 -97.38 -43.15 43.37
C ILE A 112 -95.97 -43.67 43.69
N ALA A 113 -95.84 -44.71 44.50
CA ALA A 113 -94.55 -45.16 45.04
C ALA A 113 -93.45 -45.47 44.00
N PRO A 114 -93.72 -46.05 42.81
CA PRO A 114 -92.70 -46.24 41.78
C PRO A 114 -92.15 -44.91 41.23
N LEU A 115 -93.02 -43.92 41.01
CA LEU A 115 -92.66 -42.60 40.51
C LEU A 115 -91.84 -41.81 41.55
N GLU A 116 -92.16 -41.97 42.85
CA GLU A 116 -91.35 -41.38 43.93
C GLU A 116 -89.93 -41.99 43.99
N ALA A 117 -89.80 -43.30 43.76
CA ALA A 117 -88.51 -43.96 43.69
C ALA A 117 -87.68 -43.47 42.47
N GLU A 118 -88.32 -43.30 41.31
CA GLU A 118 -87.68 -42.79 40.10
C GLU A 118 -87.27 -41.31 40.25
N ILE A 119 -88.12 -40.47 40.84
CA ILE A 119 -87.79 -39.09 41.24
C ILE A 119 -86.61 -39.05 42.23
N LYS A 120 -86.51 -40.03 43.13
CA LYS A 120 -85.37 -40.15 44.06
C LYS A 120 -84.08 -40.57 43.34
N MET A 121 -84.16 -41.45 42.35
CA MET A 121 -83.03 -41.81 41.49
C MET A 121 -82.51 -40.61 40.72
N TYR A 122 -83.37 -39.87 40.02
CA TYR A 122 -82.97 -38.66 39.28
C TYR A 122 -82.39 -37.56 40.20
N LYS A 123 -82.88 -37.42 41.44
CA LYS A 123 -82.27 -36.51 42.42
C LYS A 123 -80.83 -36.91 42.77
N ASN A 124 -80.55 -38.19 42.94
CA ASN A 124 -79.21 -38.71 43.21
C ASN A 124 -78.28 -38.53 42.00
N GLU A 125 -78.78 -38.79 40.78
CA GLU A 125 -78.05 -38.56 39.53
C GLU A 125 -77.69 -37.08 39.33
N ILE A 126 -78.64 -36.17 39.59
CA ILE A 126 -78.39 -34.72 39.58
C ILE A 126 -77.30 -34.32 40.59
N THR A 127 -77.24 -34.94 41.78
CA THR A 127 -76.15 -34.66 42.72
C THR A 127 -74.79 -35.16 42.24
N ALA A 128 -74.72 -36.36 41.62
CA ALA A 128 -73.49 -36.88 41.03
C ALA A 128 -72.98 -35.98 39.88
N LEU A 129 -73.87 -35.61 38.94
CA LEU A 129 -73.55 -34.69 37.84
C LEU A 129 -73.11 -33.30 38.33
N GLN A 130 -73.61 -32.83 39.47
CA GLN A 130 -73.13 -31.59 40.11
C GLN A 130 -71.73 -31.74 40.73
N GLU A 131 -71.34 -32.93 41.18
CA GLU A 131 -69.99 -33.21 41.68
C GLU A 131 -68.99 -33.38 40.53
N ASP A 132 -69.36 -34.09 39.47
CA ASP A 132 -68.59 -34.19 38.22
C ASP A 132 -68.35 -32.83 37.59
N LYS A 133 -69.37 -31.96 37.52
CA LYS A 133 -69.21 -30.57 37.08
C LYS A 133 -68.16 -29.83 37.90
N LYS A 134 -68.20 -29.93 39.24
CA LYS A 134 -67.20 -29.31 40.13
C LYS A 134 -65.82 -29.96 39.97
N ALA A 135 -65.73 -31.25 39.61
CA ALA A 135 -64.46 -31.91 39.32
C ALA A 135 -63.86 -31.39 38.01
N LEU A 136 -64.68 -31.25 36.96
CA LEU A 136 -64.29 -30.68 35.67
C LEU A 136 -63.86 -29.22 35.81
N GLU A 137 -64.57 -28.39 36.58
CA GLU A 137 -64.16 -27.01 36.88
C GLU A 137 -62.80 -26.91 37.58
N ARG A 138 -62.47 -27.85 38.48
CA ARG A 138 -61.12 -27.93 39.10
C ARG A 138 -60.06 -28.37 38.10
N LEU A 139 -60.37 -29.36 37.25
CA LEU A 139 -59.45 -29.85 36.21
C LEU A 139 -59.15 -28.77 35.16
N THR A 140 -60.14 -27.96 34.78
CA THR A 140 -59.95 -26.81 33.88
C THR A 140 -58.99 -25.79 34.49
N LYS A 141 -59.22 -25.37 35.74
CA LYS A 141 -58.33 -24.45 36.45
C LYS A 141 -56.91 -24.99 36.61
N LEU A 142 -56.76 -26.29 36.84
CA LEU A 142 -55.45 -26.95 36.89
C LEU A 142 -54.74 -26.86 35.53
N LYS A 143 -55.44 -27.16 34.43
CA LYS A 143 -54.92 -27.06 33.05
C LYS A 143 -54.56 -25.62 32.68
N GLU A 144 -55.38 -24.64 33.05
CA GLU A 144 -55.09 -23.22 32.87
C GLU A 144 -53.80 -22.82 33.59
N SER A 145 -53.64 -23.22 34.87
CA SER A 145 -52.42 -22.93 35.62
C SER A 145 -51.15 -23.61 35.04
N ALA A 146 -51.29 -24.84 34.54
CA ALA A 146 -50.20 -25.55 33.87
C ALA A 146 -49.82 -24.92 32.51
N LEU A 147 -50.80 -24.41 31.75
CA LEU A 147 -50.56 -23.69 30.50
C LEU A 147 -49.84 -22.36 30.74
N LEU A 148 -50.24 -21.59 31.77
CA LEU A 148 -49.56 -20.34 32.14
C LEU A 148 -48.11 -20.58 32.59
N GLU A 149 -47.85 -21.66 33.33
CA GLU A 149 -46.48 -22.03 33.71
C GLU A 149 -45.64 -22.49 32.50
N ALA A 150 -46.22 -23.29 31.60
CA ALA A 150 -45.55 -23.67 30.35
C ALA A 150 -45.24 -22.44 29.48
N GLU A 151 -46.16 -21.47 29.39
CA GLU A 151 -45.96 -20.20 28.68
C GLU A 151 -44.83 -19.36 29.32
N ARG A 152 -44.75 -19.33 30.67
CA ARG A 152 -43.66 -18.67 31.41
C ARG A 152 -42.30 -19.32 31.13
N ILE A 153 -42.25 -20.65 31.08
CA ILE A 153 -41.04 -21.42 30.74
C ILE A 153 -40.63 -21.16 29.27
N LEU A 154 -41.59 -21.12 28.35
CA LEU A 154 -41.34 -20.85 26.92
C LEU A 154 -40.81 -19.43 26.68
N ARG A 155 -41.39 -18.39 27.31
CA ARG A 155 -40.84 -17.02 27.28
C ARG A 155 -39.39 -16.99 27.78
N SER A 156 -39.16 -17.57 28.96
CA SER A 156 -37.82 -17.64 29.56
C SER A 156 -36.81 -18.43 28.70
N ALA A 157 -37.26 -19.40 27.91
CA ALA A 157 -36.42 -20.11 26.94
C ALA A 157 -36.13 -19.28 25.68
N LEU A 158 -37.11 -18.51 25.18
CA LEU A 158 -36.93 -17.57 24.08
C LEU A 158 -35.92 -16.47 24.45
N ASP A 159 -36.05 -15.87 25.64
CA ASP A 159 -35.14 -14.83 26.13
C ASP A 159 -33.69 -15.34 26.18
N ARG A 160 -33.48 -16.57 26.68
CA ARG A 160 -32.17 -17.24 26.68
C ARG A 160 -31.65 -17.50 25.26
N ALA A 161 -32.51 -17.89 24.32
CA ALA A 161 -32.11 -18.14 22.94
C ALA A 161 -31.66 -16.85 22.23
N LEU A 162 -32.35 -15.72 22.47
CA LEU A 162 -31.96 -14.41 21.94
C LEU A 162 -30.59 -13.96 22.46
N VAL A 163 -30.33 -14.11 23.77
CA VAL A 163 -29.01 -13.80 24.36
C VAL A 163 -27.90 -14.70 23.80
N VAL A 164 -28.18 -15.99 23.56
CA VAL A 164 -27.22 -16.90 22.93
C VAL A 164 -26.90 -16.47 21.48
N GLU A 165 -27.90 -16.01 20.72
CA GLU A 165 -27.68 -15.51 19.36
C GLU A 165 -26.93 -14.17 19.35
N GLU A 166 -27.18 -13.26 20.29
CA GLU A 166 -26.38 -12.04 20.43
C GLU A 166 -24.90 -12.37 20.74
N VAL A 167 -24.65 -13.22 21.73
CA VAL A 167 -23.29 -13.69 22.09
C VAL A 167 -22.64 -14.42 20.93
N ARG A 168 -23.38 -15.19 20.12
CA ARG A 168 -22.89 -15.86 18.91
C ARG A 168 -22.42 -14.83 17.87
N ASN A 169 -23.18 -13.77 17.64
CA ASN A 169 -22.83 -12.72 16.68
C ASN A 169 -21.59 -11.92 17.16
N GLN A 170 -21.54 -11.54 18.45
CA GLN A 170 -20.34 -10.98 19.06
C GLN A 170 -19.11 -11.91 18.90
N ASN A 171 -19.30 -13.23 19.00
CA ASN A 171 -18.23 -14.22 18.78
C ASN A 171 -17.73 -14.28 17.32
N ILE A 172 -18.60 -14.01 16.34
CA ILE A 172 -18.24 -13.94 14.92
C ILE A 172 -17.42 -12.68 14.64
N ASP A 173 -17.81 -11.54 15.19
CA ASP A 173 -17.08 -10.29 15.00
C ASP A 173 -15.74 -10.26 15.75
N LEU A 174 -15.65 -10.85 16.95
CA LEU A 174 -14.37 -11.07 17.62
C LEU A 174 -13.44 -11.98 16.82
N LYS A 175 -13.96 -13.01 16.12
CA LYS A 175 -13.14 -13.86 15.23
C LYS A 175 -12.62 -13.09 14.02
N ARG A 176 -13.45 -12.23 13.40
CA ARG A 176 -13.03 -11.32 12.33
C ARG A 176 -11.94 -10.35 12.79
N GLN A 177 -12.06 -9.78 14.00
CA GLN A 177 -11.02 -8.93 14.57
C GLN A 177 -9.71 -9.69 14.81
N ILE A 178 -9.78 -10.92 15.34
CA ILE A 178 -8.60 -11.78 15.51
C ILE A 178 -7.93 -12.11 14.17
N GLU A 179 -8.71 -12.40 13.13
CA GLU A 179 -8.21 -12.64 11.77
C GLU A 179 -7.50 -11.41 11.19
N ILE A 180 -8.10 -10.22 11.29
CA ILE A 180 -7.49 -8.94 10.89
C ILE A 180 -6.17 -8.71 11.64
N CYS A 181 -6.16 -8.84 12.97
CA CYS A 181 -4.95 -8.69 13.78
C CYS A 181 -3.84 -9.70 13.41
N GLN A 182 -4.20 -10.91 12.94
CA GLN A 182 -3.22 -11.88 12.43
C GLN A 182 -2.66 -11.48 11.07
N GLU A 183 -3.49 -10.93 10.17
CA GLU A 183 -3.02 -10.40 8.87
C GLU A 183 -2.15 -9.14 9.04
N GLU A 184 -2.49 -8.24 9.96
CA GLU A 184 -1.70 -7.06 10.30
C GLU A 184 -0.33 -7.44 10.87
N ASN A 185 -0.26 -8.36 11.83
CA ASN A 185 1.01 -8.87 12.34
C ASN A 185 1.87 -9.49 11.23
N LYS A 186 1.26 -10.31 10.34
CA LYS A 186 1.91 -10.91 9.18
C LYS A 186 2.37 -9.89 8.12
N LEU A 187 1.81 -8.69 8.11
CA LEU A 187 2.28 -7.55 7.29
C LEU A 187 3.43 -6.81 7.99
N LEU A 188 3.33 -6.59 9.30
CA LEU A 188 4.38 -5.99 10.13
C LEU A 188 5.66 -6.84 10.15
N GLU A 189 5.57 -8.16 10.26
CA GLU A 189 6.68 -9.09 10.15
C GLU A 189 7.43 -8.96 8.82
N LYS A 190 6.70 -8.87 7.70
CA LYS A 190 7.28 -8.65 6.37
C LYS A 190 7.99 -7.30 6.29
N ASN A 191 7.39 -6.24 6.82
CA ASN A 191 7.97 -4.90 6.83
C ASN A 191 9.24 -4.84 7.71
N HIS A 192 9.22 -5.49 8.88
CA HIS A 192 10.37 -5.60 9.76
C HIS A 192 11.50 -6.41 9.11
N ARG A 193 11.19 -7.55 8.49
CA ARG A 193 12.17 -8.35 7.73
C ARG A 193 12.76 -7.58 6.54
N GLN A 194 11.97 -6.76 5.85
CA GLN A 194 12.47 -5.87 4.80
C GLN A 194 13.44 -4.82 5.36
N LYS A 195 13.12 -4.20 6.51
CA LYS A 195 14.00 -3.24 7.19
C LYS A 195 15.29 -3.88 7.70
N ILE A 196 15.24 -5.12 8.18
CA ILE A 196 16.46 -5.89 8.52
C ILE A 196 17.35 -6.06 7.27
N LEU A 197 16.78 -6.50 6.14
CA LEU A 197 17.51 -6.65 4.87
C LEU A 197 18.03 -5.31 4.29
N GLU A 198 17.51 -4.18 4.72
CA GLU A 198 18.01 -2.84 4.39
C GLU A 198 19.17 -2.44 5.31
N VAL A 199 19.03 -2.65 6.63
CA VAL A 199 20.11 -2.46 7.61
C VAL A 199 21.31 -3.35 7.32
N GLU A 200 21.10 -4.62 6.97
CA GLU A 200 22.17 -5.56 6.59
C GLU A 200 22.99 -5.05 5.39
N LYS A 201 22.34 -4.45 4.39
CA LYS A 201 23.03 -3.83 3.25
C LYS A 201 23.80 -2.57 3.65
N LEU A 202 23.21 -1.74 4.51
CA LEU A 202 23.90 -0.55 5.02
C LEU A 202 25.16 -0.95 5.81
N SER A 203 25.06 -1.97 6.68
CA SER A 203 26.21 -2.56 7.38
C SER A 203 27.28 -3.10 6.42
N GLN A 204 26.90 -3.76 5.32
CA GLN A 204 27.84 -4.19 4.28
C GLN A 204 28.55 -3.00 3.64
N THR A 205 27.82 -1.95 3.24
CA THR A 205 28.44 -0.73 2.67
C THR A 205 29.32 0.03 3.66
N ILE A 206 29.03 -0.05 4.96
CA ILE A 206 29.90 0.51 6.01
C ILE A 206 31.21 -0.28 6.07
N GLN A 207 31.15 -1.62 6.10
CA GLN A 207 32.36 -2.45 6.09
C GLN A 207 33.21 -2.23 4.82
N GLU A 208 32.59 -2.13 3.64
CA GLU A 208 33.29 -1.81 2.39
C GLU A 208 34.02 -0.45 2.47
N LEU A 209 33.38 0.56 3.09
CA LEU A 209 33.99 1.87 3.31
C LEU A 209 35.11 1.83 4.36
N GLU A 210 34.98 1.04 5.42
CA GLU A 210 36.02 0.82 6.44
C GLU A 210 37.26 0.15 5.81
N GLU A 211 37.08 -0.86 4.97
CA GLU A 211 38.18 -1.52 4.23
C GLU A 211 38.88 -0.53 3.27
N VAL A 212 38.14 0.32 2.58
CA VAL A 212 38.70 1.39 1.72
C VAL A 212 39.45 2.45 2.55
N ILE A 213 38.95 2.83 3.73
CA ILE A 213 39.62 3.76 4.66
C ILE A 213 40.93 3.16 5.18
N LEU A 214 40.94 1.86 5.54
CA LEU A 214 42.15 1.16 5.97
C LEU A 214 43.20 1.08 4.86
N ALA A 215 42.80 0.76 3.63
CA ALA A 215 43.68 0.74 2.46
C ALA A 215 44.24 2.15 2.11
N SER A 216 43.40 3.18 2.23
CA SER A 216 43.80 4.58 2.08
C SER A 216 44.81 4.99 3.16
N GLY A 217 44.58 4.61 4.42
CA GLY A 217 45.50 4.83 5.53
C GLY A 217 46.87 4.15 5.33
N ALA A 218 46.88 2.92 4.83
CA ALA A 218 48.12 2.22 4.47
C ALA A 218 48.90 2.93 3.35
N THR A 219 48.20 3.46 2.34
CA THR A 219 48.80 4.24 1.27
C THR A 219 49.33 5.59 1.78
N ALA A 220 48.60 6.26 2.66
CA ALA A 220 49.03 7.50 3.31
C ALA A 220 50.27 7.29 4.21
N ASN A 221 50.40 6.12 4.86
CA ASN A 221 51.62 5.75 5.59
C ASN A 221 52.82 5.63 4.64
N ALA A 222 52.71 4.86 3.57
CA ALA A 222 53.79 4.73 2.59
C ALA A 222 54.21 6.07 1.97
N VAL A 223 53.26 6.99 1.73
CA VAL A 223 53.56 8.36 1.30
C VAL A 223 54.37 9.13 2.35
N ARG A 224 54.06 9.00 3.64
CA ARG A 224 54.85 9.62 4.72
C ARG A 224 56.25 9.00 4.83
N ASP A 225 56.36 7.69 4.69
CA ASP A 225 57.65 6.97 4.75
C ASP A 225 58.58 7.42 3.61
N TYR A 226 58.04 7.56 2.38
CA TYR A 226 58.80 8.12 1.26
C TYR A 226 59.13 9.61 1.45
N GLN A 227 58.25 10.42 2.05
CA GLN A 227 58.56 11.82 2.38
C GLN A 227 59.69 11.94 3.42
N GLN A 228 59.75 11.03 4.39
CA GLN A 228 60.86 10.94 5.34
C GLN A 228 62.16 10.55 4.63
N GLN A 229 62.16 9.47 3.83
CA GLN A 229 63.35 9.05 3.07
C GLN A 229 63.87 10.15 2.12
N ILE A 230 62.97 10.88 1.45
CA ILE A 230 63.35 12.04 0.62
C ILE A 230 63.98 13.15 1.45
N SER A 231 63.50 13.38 2.68
CA SER A 231 64.04 14.40 3.58
C SER A 231 65.44 14.01 4.10
N GLU A 232 65.63 12.74 4.47
CA GLU A 232 66.91 12.15 4.89
C GLU A 232 67.94 12.22 3.74
N LEU A 233 67.59 11.75 2.54
CA LEU A 233 68.43 11.86 1.34
C LEU A 233 68.74 13.32 0.97
N GLN A 234 67.84 14.26 1.26
CA GLN A 234 68.09 15.68 1.06
C GLN A 234 69.05 16.26 2.12
N GLU A 235 69.09 15.72 3.34
CA GLU A 235 70.11 16.08 4.34
C GLU A 235 71.47 15.46 4.01
N GLU A 236 71.52 14.18 3.62
CA GLU A 236 72.74 13.53 3.11
C GLU A 236 73.32 14.27 1.89
N LYS A 237 72.46 14.69 0.96
CA LYS A 237 72.88 15.55 -0.15
C LYS A 237 73.53 16.84 0.35
N ARG A 238 72.94 17.51 1.36
CA ARG A 238 73.52 18.73 1.95
C ARG A 238 74.83 18.46 2.70
N THR A 239 75.05 17.29 3.31
CA THR A 239 76.34 16.98 3.96
C THR A 239 77.41 16.67 2.91
N LEU A 240 77.08 15.86 1.90
CA LEU A 240 77.96 15.56 0.76
C LEU A 240 78.31 16.80 -0.08
N GLU A 241 77.39 17.75 -0.27
CA GLU A 241 77.69 19.03 -0.93
C GLU A 241 78.70 19.87 -0.14
N ARG A 242 78.58 19.91 1.21
CA ARG A 242 79.56 20.56 2.09
C ARG A 242 80.91 19.82 2.10
N GLU A 243 80.92 18.50 1.91
CA GLU A 243 82.15 17.70 1.82
C GLU A 243 82.84 17.89 0.48
N LEU A 244 82.11 17.86 -0.63
CA LEU A 244 82.62 18.20 -1.94
C LEU A 244 83.18 19.63 -1.98
N ALA A 245 82.57 20.58 -1.27
CA ALA A 245 83.13 21.92 -1.10
C ALA A 245 84.43 21.91 -0.27
N ARG A 246 84.48 21.19 0.86
CA ARG A 246 85.70 21.02 1.68
C ARG A 246 86.85 20.37 0.88
N VAL A 247 86.55 19.34 0.09
CA VAL A 247 87.52 18.64 -0.77
C VAL A 247 87.98 19.52 -1.92
N LYS A 248 87.10 20.25 -2.61
CA LYS A 248 87.52 21.23 -3.64
C LYS A 248 88.49 22.27 -3.07
N VAL A 249 88.24 22.76 -1.84
CA VAL A 249 89.14 23.70 -1.16
C VAL A 249 90.47 23.04 -0.77
N SER A 250 90.50 21.80 -0.29
CA SER A 250 91.77 21.12 0.05
C SER A 250 92.57 20.73 -1.20
N THR A 251 91.93 20.23 -2.26
CA THR A 251 92.58 19.96 -3.56
C THR A 251 93.15 21.24 -4.16
N ASN A 252 92.45 22.37 -4.12
CA ASN A 252 93.00 23.65 -4.59
C ASN A 252 94.19 24.12 -3.74
N ARG A 253 94.19 23.89 -2.41
CA ARG A 253 95.36 24.16 -1.55
C ARG A 253 96.56 23.28 -1.91
N ILE A 254 96.34 21.98 -2.15
CA ILE A 254 97.39 21.05 -2.57
C ILE A 254 97.93 21.43 -3.95
N ALA A 255 97.06 21.74 -4.92
CA ALA A 255 97.48 22.18 -6.25
C ALA A 255 98.32 23.47 -6.19
N ASN A 256 97.93 24.44 -5.35
CA ASN A 256 98.74 25.64 -5.11
C ASN A 256 100.07 25.34 -4.41
N ALA A 257 100.11 24.38 -3.47
CA ALA A 257 101.35 23.95 -2.82
C ALA A 257 102.32 23.32 -3.82
N VAL A 258 101.87 22.35 -4.61
CA VAL A 258 102.66 21.70 -5.67
C VAL A 258 103.10 22.71 -6.73
N ALA A 259 102.24 23.67 -7.11
CA ALA A 259 102.63 24.74 -8.03
C ALA A 259 103.72 25.67 -7.47
N ASN A 260 103.76 25.89 -6.14
CA ASN A 260 104.85 26.60 -5.49
C ASN A 260 106.13 25.74 -5.41
N GLU A 261 106.02 24.45 -5.07
CA GLU A 261 107.16 23.51 -5.10
C GLU A 261 107.83 23.48 -6.49
N TRP A 262 107.03 23.39 -7.57
CA TRP A 262 107.54 23.45 -8.96
C TRP A 262 108.18 24.79 -9.31
N LYS A 263 107.67 25.89 -8.74
CA LYS A 263 108.24 27.24 -8.91
C LYS A 263 109.57 27.40 -8.17
N ASP A 264 109.74 26.75 -7.02
CA ASP A 264 110.99 26.78 -6.24
C ASP A 264 112.02 25.77 -6.78
N GLU A 265 111.58 24.62 -7.34
CA GLU A 265 112.44 23.70 -8.08
C GLU A 265 112.94 24.27 -9.43
N ASN A 266 112.40 25.40 -9.89
CA ASN A 266 112.97 26.18 -11.00
C ASN A 266 114.43 26.62 -10.76
N HIS A 267 114.92 26.55 -9.51
CA HIS A 267 116.33 26.75 -9.17
C HIS A 267 117.23 25.52 -9.39
N LYS A 268 116.67 24.33 -9.64
CA LYS A 268 117.41 23.08 -9.92
C LYS A 268 117.68 22.86 -11.42
N VAL A 269 116.88 23.46 -12.31
CA VAL A 269 117.08 23.36 -13.76
C VAL A 269 118.10 24.40 -14.24
N MET A 270 119.06 23.97 -15.05
CA MET A 270 120.09 24.85 -15.61
C MET A 270 119.44 25.98 -16.44
N PRO A 271 119.69 27.27 -16.12
CA PRO A 271 119.18 28.39 -16.90
C PRO A 271 119.49 28.27 -18.39
N VAL A 272 118.47 28.46 -19.24
CA VAL A 272 118.56 28.26 -20.71
C VAL A 272 119.72 29.02 -21.35
N ARG A 273 120.13 30.18 -20.80
CA ARG A 273 121.30 30.93 -21.29
C ARG A 273 122.62 30.19 -21.06
N GLN A 274 122.81 29.53 -19.92
CA GLN A 274 124.01 28.72 -19.65
C GLN A 274 124.01 27.48 -20.53
N TRP A 275 122.88 26.79 -20.68
CA TRP A 275 122.76 25.64 -21.57
C TRP A 275 123.08 25.97 -23.03
N LEU A 276 122.66 27.14 -23.52
CA LEU A 276 122.99 27.60 -24.88
C LEU A 276 124.48 27.94 -25.05
N GLU A 277 125.14 28.53 -24.04
CA GLU A 277 126.58 28.82 -24.13
C GLU A 277 127.43 27.55 -23.98
N GLU A 278 127.10 26.62 -23.08
CA GLU A 278 127.75 25.31 -23.00
C GLU A 278 127.59 24.51 -24.31
N ARG A 279 126.39 24.52 -24.91
CA ARG A 279 126.14 23.93 -26.22
C ARG A 279 126.98 24.59 -27.33
N ARG A 280 127.18 25.90 -27.27
CA ARG A 280 128.03 26.67 -28.20
C ARG A 280 129.51 26.32 -28.04
N ILE A 281 130.00 26.21 -26.80
CA ILE A 281 131.36 25.77 -26.48
C ILE A 281 131.61 24.35 -27.00
N MET A 282 130.69 23.43 -26.74
CA MET A 282 130.74 22.05 -27.26
C MET A 282 130.80 21.99 -28.79
N GLN A 283 130.04 22.82 -29.50
CA GLN A 283 130.10 22.90 -30.96
C GLN A 283 131.42 23.47 -31.49
N ALA A 284 132.00 24.47 -30.82
CA ALA A 284 133.31 25.02 -31.16
C ALA A 284 134.43 23.98 -30.99
N GLU A 285 134.42 23.21 -29.90
CA GLU A 285 135.42 22.18 -29.64
C GLU A 285 135.31 21.01 -30.65
N ILE A 286 134.10 20.61 -31.03
CA ILE A 286 133.88 19.62 -32.11
C ILE A 286 134.49 20.11 -33.43
N GLN A 287 134.37 21.40 -33.76
CA GLN A 287 134.99 21.94 -34.99
C GLN A 287 136.52 21.96 -34.88
N ARG A 288 137.08 22.39 -33.74
CA ARG A 288 138.52 22.38 -33.47
C ARG A 288 139.13 20.98 -33.63
N LEU A 289 138.41 19.94 -33.22
CA LEU A 289 138.84 18.54 -33.39
C LEU A 289 138.83 18.08 -34.85
N LYS A 290 137.84 18.49 -35.66
CA LYS A 290 137.83 18.23 -37.12
C LYS A 290 139.00 18.91 -37.83
N ASP A 291 139.28 20.17 -37.50
CA ASP A 291 140.38 20.92 -38.10
C ASP A 291 141.74 20.27 -37.76
N LYS A 292 141.88 19.78 -36.52
CA LYS A 292 143.04 19.00 -36.06
C LYS A 292 143.18 17.66 -36.80
N GLN A 293 142.08 16.94 -37.06
CA GLN A 293 142.09 15.74 -37.91
C GLN A 293 142.57 16.06 -39.33
N ALA A 294 142.04 17.12 -39.95
CA ALA A 294 142.44 17.54 -41.30
C ALA A 294 143.93 17.94 -41.40
N ILE A 295 144.54 18.42 -40.31
CA ILE A 295 146.01 18.62 -40.24
C ILE A 295 146.73 17.26 -40.25
N SER A 296 146.35 16.33 -39.37
CA SER A 296 146.94 14.99 -39.30
C SER A 296 146.87 14.23 -40.64
N GLU A 297 145.74 14.34 -41.36
CA GLU A 297 145.58 13.71 -42.68
C GLU A 297 146.51 14.30 -43.76
N ARG A 298 146.81 15.60 -43.70
CA ARG A 298 147.81 16.22 -44.60
C ARG A 298 149.22 15.75 -44.24
N THR A 299 149.56 15.71 -42.94
CA THR A 299 150.86 15.22 -42.45
C THR A 299 151.11 13.77 -42.86
N ALA A 300 150.12 12.89 -42.70
CA ALA A 300 150.23 11.48 -43.10
C ALA A 300 150.43 11.32 -44.63
N LYS A 301 149.77 12.14 -45.46
CA LYS A 301 149.97 12.17 -46.91
C LYS A 301 151.38 12.63 -47.29
N ALA A 302 151.92 13.64 -46.60
CA ALA A 302 153.29 14.10 -46.80
C ALA A 302 154.32 13.03 -46.37
N GLU A 303 154.06 12.32 -45.26
CA GLU A 303 154.90 11.21 -44.80
C GLU A 303 154.93 10.06 -45.82
N SER A 304 153.79 9.71 -46.43
CA SER A 304 153.73 8.71 -47.50
C SER A 304 154.57 9.11 -48.72
N GLN A 305 154.43 10.35 -49.20
CA GLN A 305 155.23 10.85 -50.33
C GLN A 305 156.74 10.84 -50.02
N LEU A 306 157.12 11.05 -48.76
CA LEU A 306 158.51 11.01 -48.32
C LEU A 306 159.02 9.55 -48.23
N LYS A 307 158.19 8.61 -47.76
CA LYS A 307 158.46 7.16 -47.81
C LYS A 307 158.65 6.65 -49.24
N ASP A 308 157.82 7.09 -50.19
CA ASP A 308 157.96 6.71 -51.62
C ASP A 308 159.25 7.27 -52.25
N LYS A 309 159.63 8.52 -51.93
CA LYS A 309 160.92 9.09 -52.35
C LYS A 309 162.12 8.34 -51.76
N LEU A 310 162.05 7.91 -50.50
CA LEU A 310 163.11 7.11 -49.86
C LEU A 310 163.18 5.70 -50.48
N LYS A 311 162.04 5.07 -50.76
CA LYS A 311 161.94 3.76 -51.42
C LYS A 311 162.54 3.76 -52.83
N LEU A 312 162.34 4.83 -53.60
CA LEU A 312 163.00 5.03 -54.90
C LEU A 312 164.52 5.13 -54.76
N ARG A 313 165.03 5.95 -53.83
CA ARG A 313 166.49 6.10 -53.58
C ARG A 313 167.14 4.78 -53.16
N LEU A 314 166.48 4.02 -52.30
CA LEU A 314 166.98 2.73 -51.81
C LEU A 314 167.11 1.72 -52.97
N LYS A 315 166.12 1.67 -53.86
CA LYS A 315 166.15 0.82 -55.06
C LYS A 315 167.31 1.18 -56.02
N THR A 316 167.59 2.48 -56.22
CA THR A 316 168.74 2.92 -57.03
C THR A 316 170.09 2.48 -56.43
N LEU A 317 170.20 2.41 -55.09
CA LEU A 317 171.40 1.89 -54.41
C LEU A 317 171.55 0.37 -54.56
N GLU A 318 170.45 -0.39 -54.46
CA GLU A 318 170.43 -1.84 -54.69
C GLU A 318 170.84 -2.22 -56.12
N GLU A 319 170.44 -1.41 -57.10
CA GLU A 319 170.79 -1.59 -58.52
C GLU A 319 172.28 -1.29 -58.79
N GLY A 320 172.86 -0.29 -58.11
CA GLY A 320 174.30 0.02 -58.21
C GLY A 320 175.23 -1.02 -57.59
N LEU A 321 174.78 -1.75 -56.56
CA LEU A 321 175.64 -2.68 -55.79
C LEU A 321 175.88 -4.04 -56.50
N LYS A 322 175.10 -4.38 -57.54
CA LYS A 322 175.13 -5.71 -58.19
C LYS A 322 176.31 -5.94 -59.16
N HIS A 323 177.18 -4.96 -59.38
CA HIS A 323 178.15 -4.99 -60.49
C HIS A 323 179.60 -5.39 -60.14
N PHE A 324 179.93 -5.74 -58.89
CA PHE A 324 181.33 -6.02 -58.50
C PHE A 324 181.57 -7.38 -57.79
N SER A 325 182.00 -8.34 -58.60
CA SER A 325 182.95 -9.46 -58.35
C SER A 325 182.95 -10.28 -57.05
N ASN A 326 182.79 -11.59 -57.23
CA ASN A 326 182.89 -12.68 -56.25
C ASN A 326 184.29 -12.85 -55.60
N ASN A 327 184.34 -13.41 -54.38
CA ASN A 327 184.87 -14.77 -54.16
C ASN A 327 184.44 -15.37 -52.78
N PRO A 328 184.44 -16.71 -52.57
CA PRO A 328 183.94 -17.35 -51.34
C PRO A 328 185.02 -18.08 -50.48
N ILE A 329 184.72 -18.37 -49.20
CA ILE A 329 184.89 -19.68 -48.49
C ILE A 329 184.59 -19.58 -46.96
N THR A 330 184.29 -20.74 -46.36
CA THR A 330 183.83 -21.11 -44.99
C THR A 330 184.71 -20.65 -43.80
N SER A 331 184.37 -20.74 -42.49
CA SER A 331 183.32 -21.48 -41.72
C SER A 331 183.14 -20.99 -40.26
N ASN A 332 181.95 -21.24 -39.69
CA ASN A 332 181.59 -21.62 -38.28
C ASN A 332 182.20 -20.94 -37.03
N VAL A 333 181.33 -20.47 -36.11
CA VAL A 333 181.05 -21.07 -34.78
C VAL A 333 179.76 -20.45 -34.15
N SER A 334 179.19 -21.10 -33.13
CA SER A 334 177.87 -20.91 -32.46
C SER A 334 177.71 -19.61 -31.62
N TYR A 335 176.53 -19.16 -31.14
CA TYR A 335 175.43 -19.85 -30.41
C TYR A 335 173.99 -19.27 -30.61
N ALA A 336 172.98 -19.92 -29.99
CA ALA A 336 171.53 -19.67 -30.08
C ALA A 336 171.04 -18.39 -29.32
N SER A 337 169.77 -17.92 -29.34
CA SER A 337 168.43 -18.56 -29.50
C SER A 337 167.33 -17.48 -29.81
N GLN A 338 165.99 -17.63 -29.90
CA GLN A 338 165.06 -18.75 -29.59
C GLN A 338 163.74 -18.83 -30.44
N LYS A 339 162.62 -18.19 -30.04
CA LYS A 339 161.22 -18.44 -30.53
C LYS A 339 160.23 -17.31 -30.11
N ALA A 340 158.95 -17.20 -30.54
CA ALA A 340 158.02 -18.04 -31.33
C ALA A 340 157.00 -17.16 -32.14
N GLU A 341 156.54 -17.54 -33.36
CA GLU A 341 155.23 -18.16 -33.72
C GLU A 341 153.97 -17.27 -33.51
N LYS A 342 152.92 -17.19 -34.36
CA LYS A 342 152.46 -17.80 -35.66
C LYS A 342 151.26 -16.96 -36.20
N SER A 343 150.63 -17.07 -37.37
CA SER A 343 150.73 -17.86 -38.63
C SER A 343 149.98 -17.10 -39.78
N ASN A 344 149.60 -17.76 -40.90
CA ASN A 344 148.95 -17.16 -42.10
C ASN A 344 147.74 -18.00 -42.61
N ILE A 345 147.01 -17.57 -43.66
CA ILE A 345 146.80 -18.30 -44.97
C ILE A 345 145.69 -17.68 -45.89
N LEU A 346 146.10 -17.28 -47.10
CA LEU A 346 145.53 -17.39 -48.49
C LEU A 346 144.00 -17.48 -48.81
N GLY A 347 143.54 -16.84 -49.91
CA GLY A 347 142.69 -17.54 -50.92
C GLY A 347 141.51 -16.85 -51.68
N PHE A 348 141.73 -16.46 -52.95
CA PHE A 348 140.82 -16.55 -54.14
C PHE A 348 139.47 -15.77 -54.28
N LEU A 349 138.70 -16.08 -55.34
CA LEU A 349 137.72 -15.22 -56.06
C LEU A 349 136.33 -15.86 -56.35
N THR A 350 135.36 -15.02 -56.75
CA THR A 350 134.13 -15.25 -57.57
C THR A 350 132.88 -16.00 -57.04
N THR A 351 131.72 -15.32 -57.16
CA THR A 351 130.35 -15.74 -57.53
C THR A 351 129.74 -17.11 -57.14
N SER A 352 128.50 -17.11 -56.59
CA SER A 352 127.28 -17.73 -57.20
C SER A 352 126.03 -17.65 -56.28
N ALA A 353 124.89 -18.20 -56.71
CA ALA A 353 123.54 -17.93 -56.18
C ALA A 353 122.87 -19.12 -55.45
N GLY A 354 121.69 -18.92 -54.81
CA GLY A 354 120.71 -20.01 -54.69
C GLY A 354 119.74 -20.07 -53.48
N LEU A 355 118.48 -19.66 -53.69
CA LEU A 355 117.20 -20.11 -53.11
C LEU A 355 117.16 -21.05 -51.86
N ARG A 356 116.17 -20.79 -50.96
CA ARG A 356 114.93 -21.62 -50.80
C ARG A 356 113.90 -21.09 -49.76
N LYS A 357 112.64 -20.91 -50.22
CA LYS A 357 111.29 -21.27 -49.65
C LYS A 357 110.95 -21.11 -48.13
N ARG A 358 109.69 -20.99 -47.68
CA ARG A 358 108.40 -20.43 -48.21
C ARG A 358 107.35 -20.44 -47.07
N SER A 359 106.49 -19.41 -47.03
CA SER A 359 105.25 -19.21 -46.23
C SER A 359 104.35 -20.44 -45.93
N THR A 360 103.67 -20.47 -44.76
CA THR A 360 102.26 -20.90 -44.61
C THR A 360 101.59 -20.53 -43.25
N SER A 361 100.25 -20.30 -43.30
CA SER A 361 99.18 -20.54 -42.30
C SER A 361 99.12 -19.90 -40.89
N GLN A 362 97.91 -19.38 -40.60
CA GLN A 362 97.27 -19.05 -39.31
C GLN A 362 96.96 -20.31 -38.45
N PRO A 363 96.52 -20.24 -37.15
CA PRO A 363 95.49 -19.33 -36.60
C PRO A 363 95.73 -18.73 -35.19
N ARG A 364 94.73 -17.99 -34.66
CA ARG A 364 94.67 -17.44 -33.28
C ARG A 364 93.51 -18.05 -32.47
N ALA A 365 93.78 -18.50 -31.25
CA ALA A 365 92.87 -18.83 -30.14
C ALA A 365 93.73 -19.14 -28.89
N CYS A 366 93.30 -19.17 -27.62
CA CYS A 366 92.21 -18.55 -26.84
C CYS A 366 92.49 -18.82 -25.32
N THR A 367 91.55 -18.48 -24.42
CA THR A 367 91.54 -18.65 -22.93
C THR A 367 92.22 -17.54 -22.12
N VAL A 368 91.71 -17.07 -20.97
CA VAL A 368 90.41 -17.20 -20.26
C VAL A 368 90.24 -15.92 -19.39
N GLY A 369 89.05 -15.39 -19.05
CA GLY A 369 87.65 -15.76 -19.37
C GLY A 369 86.63 -14.88 -18.59
N SER A 370 85.33 -15.20 -18.72
CA SER A 370 84.12 -14.69 -18.00
C SER A 370 83.83 -13.15 -17.99
N SER A 371 82.58 -12.66 -18.01
CA SER A 371 81.25 -13.27 -18.23
C SER A 371 80.33 -12.30 -19.02
N LEU A 372 79.16 -12.74 -19.49
CA LEU A 372 78.35 -12.06 -20.54
C LEU A 372 77.10 -11.28 -20.07
N PHE A 373 76.73 -10.31 -20.91
CA PHE A 373 75.41 -9.79 -21.33
C PHE A 373 74.15 -10.54 -20.81
N GLN A 374 73.03 -9.91 -20.36
CA GLN A 374 72.22 -8.76 -20.83
C GLN A 374 71.01 -9.15 -21.74
N THR A 375 69.82 -9.35 -21.11
CA THR A 375 68.44 -9.26 -21.71
C THR A 375 68.07 -10.27 -22.83
N PRO A 376 66.85 -10.28 -23.44
CA PRO A 376 65.48 -9.93 -22.99
C PRO A 376 64.37 -11.01 -23.30
N ASN A 377 63.21 -10.88 -22.63
CA ASN A 377 61.79 -11.03 -23.09
C ASN A 377 61.26 -12.19 -24.02
N ILE A 378 59.99 -12.56 -23.80
CA ILE A 378 58.98 -13.21 -24.70
C ILE A 378 58.90 -14.77 -24.89
N LYS A 379 57.81 -15.34 -24.33
CA LYS A 379 56.87 -16.40 -24.79
C LYS A 379 57.25 -17.90 -25.01
N ASN A 380 56.49 -18.73 -24.26
CA ASN A 380 55.75 -19.96 -24.65
C ASN A 380 56.44 -21.34 -24.80
N ASN A 381 56.08 -22.26 -23.88
CA ASN A 381 55.71 -23.70 -24.04
C ASN A 381 56.76 -24.68 -24.65
N ARG A 382 56.82 -25.99 -24.30
CA ARG A 382 55.85 -26.92 -23.66
C ARG A 382 56.54 -28.15 -23.03
N GLY A 383 56.02 -28.67 -21.91
CA GLY A 383 56.27 -30.04 -21.40
C GLY A 383 57.55 -30.23 -20.55
N ASP A 384 57.65 -31.25 -19.68
CA ASP A 384 56.63 -32.23 -19.23
C ASP A 384 57.08 -32.95 -17.93
N ILE A 385 56.19 -33.70 -17.25
CA ILE A 385 56.48 -34.74 -16.21
C ILE A 385 57.05 -34.18 -14.86
N VAL A 386 56.62 -34.53 -13.63
CA VAL A 386 55.53 -35.31 -12.95
C VAL A 386 55.73 -35.04 -11.43
N ALA A 387 54.82 -35.13 -10.43
CA ALA A 387 53.36 -35.28 -10.23
C ALA A 387 53.08 -34.85 -8.74
N GLY A 388 51.87 -34.88 -8.14
CA GLY A 388 50.53 -35.27 -8.57
C GLY A 388 49.51 -35.24 -7.42
N ASN A 389 48.27 -35.71 -7.71
CA ASN A 389 47.10 -35.86 -6.80
C ASN A 389 46.48 -34.54 -6.25
N LEU A 390 45.16 -34.32 -6.23
CA LEU A 390 44.00 -35.17 -6.56
C LEU A 390 42.81 -34.34 -7.16
N LYS A 391 41.83 -35.06 -7.72
CA LYS A 391 40.52 -34.66 -8.31
C LYS A 391 39.67 -33.72 -7.40
N LEU A 392 38.61 -32.99 -7.82
CA LEU A 392 37.96 -32.54 -9.10
C LEU A 392 36.69 -31.73 -8.65
N GLY A 393 36.08 -30.74 -9.33
CA GLY A 393 36.21 -30.13 -10.67
C GLY A 393 35.40 -28.81 -10.78
N SER A 394 34.85 -28.45 -11.95
CA SER A 394 34.15 -27.14 -12.15
C SER A 394 33.20 -27.11 -13.40
N PRO A 395 32.56 -25.97 -13.82
CA PRO A 395 31.19 -25.97 -14.41
C PRO A 395 31.12 -25.50 -15.88
N THR A 396 29.90 -25.32 -16.47
CA THR A 396 29.45 -24.05 -17.13
C THR A 396 28.07 -24.08 -17.87
N LYS A 397 27.44 -22.88 -17.90
CA LYS A 397 26.47 -22.28 -18.88
C LYS A 397 26.75 -22.64 -20.38
N LYS A 398 25.85 -22.58 -21.39
CA LYS A 398 24.71 -21.64 -21.72
C LYS A 398 23.69 -22.21 -22.76
N TYR A 399 22.40 -21.79 -22.63
CA TYR A 399 21.40 -21.35 -23.65
C TYR A 399 20.74 -22.25 -24.74
N GLY A 400 19.46 -21.91 -25.05
CA GLY A 400 18.57 -22.40 -26.13
C GLY A 400 17.34 -23.17 -25.59
N SER A 401 16.08 -23.00 -26.04
CA SER A 401 15.46 -22.11 -27.05
C SER A 401 13.90 -22.07 -26.87
N THR A 402 13.21 -21.00 -27.30
CA THR A 402 11.76 -20.91 -27.72
C THR A 402 10.63 -21.33 -26.73
N GLU A 403 9.37 -20.85 -26.77
CA GLU A 403 8.75 -19.63 -27.36
C GLU A 403 7.30 -19.36 -26.81
N ASN A 404 6.94 -18.08 -26.65
CA ASN A 404 5.63 -17.38 -26.62
C ASN A 404 4.27 -17.99 -26.13
N MET A 405 3.62 -17.16 -25.29
CA MET A 405 2.22 -16.67 -25.40
C MET A 405 0.99 -17.35 -24.75
N LEU A 406 0.00 -16.44 -24.60
CA LEU A 406 -1.45 -16.54 -24.40
C LEU A 406 -2.07 -16.67 -23.00
N THR A 407 -2.80 -15.59 -22.71
CA THR A 407 -3.73 -15.27 -21.63
C THR A 407 -5.01 -16.13 -21.56
N LYS A 408 -5.75 -15.91 -20.45
CA LYS A 408 -7.17 -16.23 -20.18
C LYS A 408 -7.42 -17.59 -19.52
N GLY A 409 -8.28 -17.58 -18.51
CA GLY A 409 -8.81 -18.78 -17.87
C GLY A 409 -10.24 -19.06 -18.30
N ILE A 410 -10.84 -20.10 -17.70
CA ILE A 410 -12.28 -20.40 -17.69
C ILE A 410 -12.55 -21.18 -16.39
N TRP A 411 -13.61 -20.81 -15.65
CA TRP A 411 -14.17 -21.71 -14.63
C TRP A 411 -14.98 -22.80 -15.34
N ALA A 412 -14.64 -24.05 -15.11
CA ALA A 412 -15.37 -25.21 -15.62
C ALA A 412 -16.10 -25.92 -14.47
N SER A 413 -17.42 -25.77 -14.41
CA SER A 413 -18.28 -26.52 -13.48
C SER A 413 -18.18 -28.02 -13.74
N ARG A 414 -18.25 -28.84 -12.68
CA ARG A 414 -18.41 -30.29 -12.82
C ARG A 414 -19.47 -30.83 -11.85
N SER A 415 -20.52 -31.42 -12.41
CA SER A 415 -21.72 -31.84 -11.69
C SER A 415 -21.78 -33.36 -11.47
N LYS A 416 -22.20 -33.75 -10.26
CA LYS A 416 -22.90 -35.02 -9.93
C LYS A 416 -23.46 -34.87 -8.50
N VAL A 417 -24.75 -34.63 -8.28
CA VAL A 417 -25.93 -35.50 -8.49
C VAL A 417 -25.95 -36.70 -7.53
N ALA A 418 -26.55 -36.48 -6.34
CA ALA A 418 -27.53 -37.35 -5.64
C ALA A 418 -27.71 -36.86 -4.18
N ASP A 419 -28.83 -37.09 -3.47
CA ASP A 419 -30.25 -37.01 -3.84
C ASP A 419 -31.11 -36.94 -2.55
N ASN A 420 -32.25 -36.25 -2.59
CA ASN A 420 -33.27 -36.07 -1.52
C ASN A 420 -32.80 -35.38 -0.18
N GLY A 421 -33.60 -34.51 0.44
CA GLY A 421 -34.91 -33.98 0.02
C GLY A 421 -35.50 -32.91 0.96
N GLU A 422 -36.59 -32.29 0.48
CA GLU A 422 -37.63 -31.55 1.23
C GLU A 422 -37.23 -30.41 2.19
N LYS A 423 -37.38 -29.15 1.73
CA LYS A 423 -38.43 -28.23 2.25
C LYS A 423 -38.63 -26.98 1.40
N GLU A 424 -39.79 -26.36 1.59
CA GLU A 424 -40.37 -25.29 0.75
C GLU A 424 -40.16 -23.88 1.32
N ASN A 425 -40.64 -22.89 0.54
CA ASN A 425 -40.95 -21.49 0.86
C ASN A 425 -39.84 -20.43 0.67
N GLU A 426 -40.14 -19.52 -0.28
CA GLU A 426 -39.93 -18.05 -0.29
C GLU A 426 -38.53 -17.45 -0.03
N MET A 427 -38.11 -16.34 -0.67
CA MET A 427 -38.77 -15.44 -1.62
C MET A 427 -37.73 -14.91 -2.63
N GLN A 428 -37.99 -15.01 -3.93
CA GLN A 428 -37.04 -14.57 -4.97
C GLN A 428 -37.52 -13.28 -5.66
N VAL A 429 -37.02 -12.13 -5.19
CA VAL A 429 -37.37 -10.82 -5.78
C VAL A 429 -36.58 -10.61 -7.08
N ASN A 430 -37.25 -10.87 -8.21
CA ASN A 430 -36.75 -10.47 -9.52
C ASN A 430 -36.69 -8.94 -9.61
N ARG A 431 -35.53 -8.39 -9.98
CA ARG A 431 -35.38 -6.98 -10.35
C ARG A 431 -35.62 -6.84 -11.85
N ASP A 432 -36.86 -6.53 -12.21
CA ASP A 432 -37.19 -5.98 -13.51
C ASP A 432 -38.28 -4.91 -13.32
N MET A 433 -38.06 -3.70 -13.84
CA MET A 433 -39.10 -2.67 -13.85
C MET A 433 -38.99 -1.84 -15.12
N THR A 434 -39.99 -2.03 -15.98
CA THR A 434 -40.13 -1.39 -17.29
C THR A 434 -40.10 0.12 -17.18
N LEU A 435 -39.18 0.77 -17.90
CA LEU A 435 -39.22 2.20 -18.12
C LEU A 435 -40.45 2.54 -18.98
N ASN A 436 -41.41 3.28 -18.43
CA ASN A 436 -42.47 3.92 -19.21
C ASN A 436 -42.32 5.45 -19.21
N ARG A 437 -42.80 6.07 -20.28
CA ARG A 437 -42.51 7.43 -20.72
C ARG A 437 -43.66 8.38 -20.41
N CYS A 438 -43.34 9.55 -19.87
CA CYS A 438 -43.94 10.83 -20.29
C CYS A 438 -42.88 11.92 -20.26
N ASN A 439 -42.94 12.82 -21.24
CA ASN A 439 -42.30 14.13 -21.20
C ASN A 439 -43.33 15.13 -20.66
N ASP A 440 -42.87 16.31 -20.23
CA ASP A 440 -43.52 17.58 -20.55
C ASP A 440 -42.43 18.66 -20.63
N GLU A 441 -42.68 19.73 -21.39
CA GLU A 441 -41.72 20.81 -21.71
C GLU A 441 -42.14 22.15 -21.10
N SER A 442 -41.18 23.09 -21.04
CA SER A 442 -41.35 24.46 -20.55
C SER A 442 -41.67 24.62 -19.04
N GLU A 443 -41.46 25.78 -18.42
CA GLU A 443 -40.99 27.07 -18.95
C GLU A 443 -40.05 27.77 -17.94
N ALA A 444 -39.21 28.69 -18.43
CA ALA A 444 -38.35 29.50 -17.56
C ALA A 444 -38.99 30.85 -17.24
N THR A 445 -39.04 31.21 -15.94
CA THR A 445 -39.38 32.57 -15.50
C THR A 445 -38.45 33.04 -14.38
N GLU A 446 -37.88 34.23 -14.54
CA GLU A 446 -37.05 34.90 -13.54
C GLU A 446 -37.89 35.39 -12.35
N ILE A 447 -37.36 35.29 -11.12
CA ILE A 447 -37.71 36.24 -10.05
C ILE A 447 -36.40 36.72 -9.41
N LYS A 448 -36.16 38.03 -9.50
CA LYS A 448 -35.10 38.73 -8.78
C LYS A 448 -35.41 38.78 -7.28
N THR A 449 -34.42 38.48 -6.45
CA THR A 449 -34.32 39.09 -5.11
C THR A 449 -32.92 39.65 -4.95
N ILE A 450 -32.81 40.97 -4.87
CA ILE A 450 -31.56 41.71 -4.72
C ILE A 450 -31.23 41.85 -3.24
N VAL A 451 -30.02 41.49 -2.83
CA VAL A 451 -29.32 42.12 -1.71
C VAL A 451 -27.83 42.18 -2.07
N ASP A 452 -27.39 43.32 -2.59
CA ASP A 452 -25.97 43.61 -2.79
C ASP A 452 -25.33 44.01 -1.46
N VAL A 453 -24.13 43.50 -1.18
CA VAL A 453 -23.10 44.18 -0.36
C VAL A 453 -21.75 43.88 -0.99
N GLU A 454 -21.22 44.85 -1.73
CA GLU A 454 -19.87 44.79 -2.32
C GLU A 454 -18.77 45.24 -1.32
N GLU A 455 -17.63 44.56 -1.46
CA GLU A 455 -16.23 45.03 -1.45
C GLU A 455 -15.62 45.91 -0.32
N ASP A 456 -14.78 45.22 0.47
CA ASP A 456 -13.29 45.36 0.47
C ASP A 456 -12.62 46.61 1.14
N PRO A 457 -11.27 46.78 1.19
CA PRO A 457 -10.55 46.72 2.47
C PRO A 457 -9.64 47.94 2.76
N PRO A 458 -8.71 47.88 3.76
CA PRO A 458 -7.33 47.51 3.38
C PRO A 458 -6.46 46.77 4.43
N GLU A 459 -5.48 46.02 3.90
CA GLU A 459 -4.15 45.68 4.43
C GLU A 459 -3.91 45.22 5.89
N SER A 460 -3.30 44.02 6.05
CA SER A 460 -1.86 43.98 6.37
C SER A 460 -1.15 42.61 6.21
N LYS A 461 -0.03 42.62 5.47
CA LYS A 461 1.21 41.82 5.63
C LYS A 461 1.13 40.28 5.80
N LYS A 462 1.43 39.60 4.69
CA LYS A 462 1.90 38.20 4.65
C LYS A 462 3.27 38.04 5.35
N PRO A 463 3.62 36.83 5.80
CA PRO A 463 4.88 36.20 5.38
C PRO A 463 4.63 35.05 4.39
N LYS A 464 5.66 34.68 3.63
CA LYS A 464 5.56 33.83 2.42
C LYS A 464 6.26 32.48 2.64
N GLY A 465 5.49 31.39 2.78
CA GLY A 465 5.99 30.03 3.02
C GLY A 465 5.58 29.04 1.92
N SER A 466 6.42 28.91 0.89
CA SER A 466 6.44 27.85 -0.13
C SER A 466 5.11 27.11 -0.41
N SER A 467 4.31 27.60 -1.38
CA SER A 467 3.38 26.70 -2.08
C SER A 467 4.21 25.64 -2.78
N ARG A 468 4.15 24.40 -2.29
CA ARG A 468 4.49 23.24 -3.11
C ARG A 468 3.20 22.91 -3.84
N ASP A 469 3.12 23.24 -5.11
CA ASP A 469 1.89 23.12 -5.89
C ASP A 469 1.50 21.64 -6.01
N ASP A 470 0.65 21.21 -5.07
CA ASP A 470 0.09 19.86 -4.99
C ASP A 470 -1.03 19.75 -6.02
N VAL A 471 -0.64 19.69 -7.29
CA VAL A 471 -1.55 19.60 -8.43
C VAL A 471 -2.18 18.21 -8.46
N VAL A 472 -3.17 18.03 -7.60
CA VAL A 472 -4.07 16.87 -7.58
C VAL A 472 -4.61 16.68 -8.99
N SER A 473 -4.31 15.52 -9.59
CA SER A 473 -4.68 15.20 -10.97
C SER A 473 -6.16 15.50 -11.22
N GLY A 474 -6.49 16.18 -12.33
CA GLY A 474 -7.85 16.60 -12.65
C GLY A 474 -8.86 15.45 -12.59
N PHE A 475 -8.46 14.24 -13.00
CA PHE A 475 -9.27 13.02 -12.88
C PHE A 475 -9.68 12.67 -11.44
N LEU A 476 -8.83 12.95 -10.44
CA LEU A 476 -9.18 12.79 -9.03
C LEU A 476 -10.16 13.88 -8.58
N TYR A 477 -10.03 15.10 -9.11
CA TYR A 477 -10.97 16.19 -8.86
C TYR A 477 -12.35 15.89 -9.47
N ASP A 478 -12.41 15.45 -10.74
CA ASP A 478 -13.64 15.01 -11.42
C ASP A 478 -14.33 13.86 -10.67
N LYS A 479 -13.54 12.87 -10.22
CA LYS A 479 -14.05 11.74 -9.44
C LYS A 479 -14.60 12.20 -8.08
N LEU A 480 -13.85 13.02 -7.36
CA LEU A 480 -14.26 13.57 -6.07
C LEU A 480 -15.51 14.45 -6.20
N GLN A 481 -15.57 15.31 -7.22
CA GLN A 481 -16.73 16.14 -7.53
C GLN A 481 -17.97 15.28 -7.84
N LYS A 482 -17.81 14.20 -8.62
CA LYS A 482 -18.88 13.23 -8.89
C LYS A 482 -19.35 12.50 -7.64
N GLU A 483 -18.44 12.09 -6.76
CA GLU A 483 -18.78 11.48 -5.47
C GLU A 483 -19.48 12.47 -4.53
N VAL A 484 -19.03 13.73 -4.45
CA VAL A 484 -19.70 14.81 -3.70
C VAL A 484 -21.10 15.11 -4.23
N ILE A 485 -21.30 15.16 -5.55
CA ILE A 485 -22.62 15.36 -6.17
C ILE A 485 -23.55 14.17 -5.85
N ASN A 486 -23.05 12.94 -5.93
CA ASN A 486 -23.81 11.74 -5.58
C ASN A 486 -24.17 11.70 -4.08
N LEU A 487 -23.26 12.13 -3.20
CA LEU A 487 -23.49 12.24 -1.76
C LEU A 487 -24.56 13.29 -1.44
N ARG A 488 -24.51 14.48 -2.06
CA ARG A 488 -25.55 15.51 -1.90
C ARG A 488 -26.93 15.00 -2.28
N LYS A 489 -27.06 14.38 -3.46
CA LYS A 489 -28.31 13.73 -3.91
C LYS A 489 -28.77 12.62 -2.96
N SER A 490 -27.84 11.85 -2.38
CA SER A 490 -28.18 10.83 -1.38
C SER A 490 -28.68 11.43 -0.06
N CYS A 491 -28.16 12.58 0.36
CA CYS A 491 -28.68 13.36 1.48
C CYS A 491 -30.07 13.91 1.16
N GLU A 492 -30.24 14.64 0.05
CA GLU A 492 -31.54 15.21 -0.39
C GLU A 492 -32.68 14.17 -0.40
N ILE A 493 -32.41 12.96 -0.88
CA ILE A 493 -33.35 11.83 -0.85
C ILE A 493 -33.63 11.32 0.57
N LYS A 494 -32.61 11.24 1.44
CA LYS A 494 -32.78 10.84 2.85
C LYS A 494 -33.56 11.88 3.64
N ASP A 495 -33.27 13.17 3.44
CA ASP A 495 -33.92 14.28 4.12
C ASP A 495 -35.40 14.37 3.71
N SER A 496 -35.70 14.18 2.41
CA SER A 496 -37.07 14.06 1.90
C SER A 496 -37.82 12.86 2.52
N SER A 497 -37.14 11.72 2.68
CA SER A 497 -37.70 10.51 3.30
C SER A 497 -37.94 10.69 4.81
N LEU A 498 -37.03 11.39 5.49
CA LEU A 498 -37.13 11.73 6.91
C LEU A 498 -38.28 12.71 7.15
N GLN A 499 -38.42 13.74 6.31
CA GLN A 499 -39.55 14.68 6.37
C GLN A 499 -40.91 13.97 6.17
N ALA A 500 -40.99 12.99 5.26
CA ALA A 500 -42.19 12.16 5.10
C ALA A 500 -42.48 11.30 6.35
N LYS A 501 -41.44 10.81 7.04
CA LYS A 501 -41.57 10.08 8.31
C LYS A 501 -42.00 10.99 9.47
N ASP A 502 -41.54 12.23 9.53
CA ASP A 502 -41.96 13.20 10.53
C ASP A 502 -43.44 13.58 10.37
N GLU A 503 -43.95 13.77 9.15
CA GLU A 503 -45.39 13.97 8.93
C GLU A 503 -46.21 12.71 9.28
N GLU A 504 -45.69 11.49 9.04
CA GLU A 504 -46.32 10.25 9.50
C GLU A 504 -46.40 10.19 11.04
N ILE A 505 -45.29 10.48 11.75
CA ILE A 505 -45.22 10.55 13.21
C ILE A 505 -46.20 11.61 13.75
N LYS A 506 -46.22 12.79 13.15
CA LYS A 506 -47.14 13.90 13.48
C LYS A 506 -48.61 13.54 13.25
N MET A 507 -48.92 12.69 12.26
CA MET A 507 -50.25 12.12 12.05
C MET A 507 -50.58 11.00 13.05
N LEU A 508 -49.61 10.18 13.47
CA LEU A 508 -49.77 9.20 14.54
C LEU A 508 -50.03 9.89 15.89
N ILE A 509 -49.30 10.95 16.23
CA ILE A 509 -49.52 11.77 17.43
C ILE A 509 -50.96 12.34 17.46
N LYS A 510 -51.45 12.85 16.32
CA LYS A 510 -52.87 13.27 16.19
C LYS A 510 -53.84 12.11 16.42
N LYS A 511 -53.60 10.94 15.81
CA LYS A 511 -54.45 9.74 16.00
C LYS A 511 -54.46 9.27 17.46
N VAL A 512 -53.31 9.22 18.12
CA VAL A 512 -53.19 8.90 19.55
C VAL A 512 -53.97 9.91 20.39
N GLY A 513 -53.79 11.22 20.15
CA GLY A 513 -54.54 12.26 20.87
C GLY A 513 -56.07 12.20 20.69
N VAL A 514 -56.55 11.69 19.54
CA VAL A 514 -57.99 11.39 19.33
C VAL A 514 -58.41 10.13 20.08
N LEU A 515 -57.62 9.06 20.03
CA LEU A 515 -57.90 7.81 20.75
C LEU A 515 -57.92 8.00 22.27
N THR A 516 -56.98 8.77 22.84
CA THR A 516 -56.95 9.09 24.27
C THR A 516 -58.22 9.85 24.69
N LYS A 517 -58.68 10.82 23.88
CA LYS A 517 -59.94 11.54 24.14
C LYS A 517 -61.17 10.64 24.02
N ALA A 518 -61.21 9.75 23.03
CA ALA A 518 -62.28 8.78 22.87
C ALA A 518 -62.35 7.83 24.07
N MET A 519 -61.20 7.29 24.51
CA MET A 519 -61.07 6.42 25.68
C MET A 519 -61.45 7.14 26.99
N GLU A 520 -61.12 8.43 27.14
CA GLU A 520 -61.54 9.22 28.30
C GLU A 520 -63.07 9.44 28.32
N VAL A 521 -63.69 9.66 27.17
CA VAL A 521 -65.16 9.77 27.03
C VAL A 521 -65.83 8.42 27.30
N GLU A 522 -65.27 7.32 26.81
CA GLU A 522 -65.75 5.95 27.00
C GLU A 522 -65.66 5.53 28.48
N TRP A 523 -64.53 5.78 29.15
CA TRP A 523 -64.39 5.59 30.60
C TRP A 523 -65.39 6.45 31.39
N LYS A 524 -65.58 7.73 31.03
CA LYS A 524 -66.60 8.61 31.63
C LYS A 524 -68.03 8.11 31.33
N LYS A 525 -68.28 7.41 30.22
CA LYS A 525 -69.57 6.77 29.94
C LYS A 525 -69.76 5.54 30.84
N MET A 526 -68.82 4.59 30.82
CA MET A 526 -68.85 3.38 31.64
C MET A 526 -69.02 3.70 33.14
N LYS A 527 -68.35 4.73 33.66
CA LYS A 527 -68.51 5.18 35.05
C LYS A 527 -69.92 5.67 35.38
N ARG A 528 -70.62 6.32 34.44
CA ARG A 528 -72.04 6.71 34.61
C ARG A 528 -72.96 5.49 34.46
N GLU A 529 -72.66 4.58 33.54
CA GLU A 529 -73.45 3.38 33.28
C GLU A 529 -73.40 2.39 34.46
N ALA A 530 -72.25 2.28 35.14
CA ALA A 530 -72.11 1.54 36.40
C ALA A 530 -72.96 2.16 37.52
N ALA A 531 -72.90 3.48 37.72
CA ALA A 531 -73.70 4.19 38.71
C ALA A 531 -75.21 4.15 38.41
N ALA A 532 -75.60 4.02 37.14
CA ALA A 532 -76.99 3.78 36.74
C ALA A 532 -77.45 2.37 37.12
N ARG A 533 -76.68 1.33 36.76
CA ARG A 533 -76.96 -0.07 37.16
C ARG A 533 -77.01 -0.27 38.67
N GLU A 534 -76.16 0.42 39.43
CA GLU A 534 -76.20 0.39 40.90
C GLU A 534 -77.51 0.98 41.45
N LYS A 535 -78.00 2.09 40.88
CA LYS A 535 -79.31 2.65 41.23
C LYS A 535 -80.46 1.73 40.84
N GLU A 536 -80.44 1.13 39.66
CA GLU A 536 -81.45 0.16 39.21
C GLU A 536 -81.47 -1.10 40.12
N ALA A 537 -80.30 -1.61 40.51
CA ALA A 537 -80.14 -2.71 41.46
C ALA A 537 -80.53 -2.35 42.91
N SER A 538 -80.58 -1.06 43.26
CA SER A 538 -81.15 -0.59 44.53
C SER A 538 -82.68 -0.43 44.45
N SER A 539 -83.20 0.02 43.30
CA SER A 539 -84.63 0.22 43.06
C SER A 539 -85.40 -1.10 43.07
N THR A 540 -84.88 -2.14 42.39
CA THR A 540 -85.53 -3.46 42.30
C THR A 540 -85.63 -4.17 43.66
N LYS A 541 -84.75 -3.85 44.62
CA LYS A 541 -84.81 -4.37 46.00
C LYS A 541 -85.88 -3.69 46.88
N SER A 542 -86.54 -2.64 46.41
CA SER A 542 -87.49 -1.86 47.23
C SER A 542 -88.95 -2.31 47.12
N ASP A 543 -89.36 -2.93 46.01
CA ASP A 543 -90.77 -3.34 45.79
C ASP A 543 -91.12 -4.68 46.45
N ASP A 544 -90.21 -5.67 46.45
CA ASP A 544 -90.46 -6.99 47.08
C ASP A 544 -90.81 -6.90 48.58
N ASN A 545 -90.30 -5.86 49.26
CA ASN A 545 -90.46 -5.70 50.70
C ASN A 545 -91.87 -5.18 51.11
N ARG A 546 -92.79 -4.99 50.16
CA ARG A 546 -94.14 -4.44 50.41
C ARG A 546 -95.24 -5.48 50.59
N LYS A 547 -95.01 -6.76 50.27
CA LYS A 547 -96.04 -7.83 50.36
C LYS A 547 -96.06 -8.64 51.67
N ASN A 548 -94.97 -8.68 52.43
CA ASN A 548 -94.78 -9.70 53.47
C ASN A 548 -95.14 -9.27 54.91
N ARG A 549 -95.99 -8.24 55.09
CA ARG A 549 -96.23 -7.61 56.41
C ARG A 549 -97.65 -7.75 56.98
N SER A 550 -98.43 -8.73 56.48
CA SER A 550 -99.85 -8.91 56.87
C SER A 550 -100.23 -10.38 57.15
N ALA A 551 -99.49 -11.06 58.03
CA ALA A 551 -99.92 -12.32 58.64
C ALA A 551 -99.28 -12.48 60.04
N ASN A 552 -99.92 -13.31 60.88
CA ASN A 552 -99.42 -13.82 62.18
C ASN A 552 -99.23 -12.81 63.33
N SER A 553 -100.33 -12.37 63.93
CA SER A 553 -100.36 -11.94 65.34
C SER A 553 -101.63 -12.42 66.08
N SER A 554 -101.66 -13.70 66.47
CA SER A 554 -102.47 -14.18 67.61
C SER A 554 -102.09 -15.60 68.05
N LYS A 555 -102.28 -15.89 69.35
CA LYS A 555 -102.14 -17.17 70.08
C LYS A 555 -100.75 -17.61 70.56
N ARG A 556 -100.42 -17.21 71.79
CA ARG A 556 -100.27 -18.17 72.90
C ARG A 556 -100.77 -17.51 74.19
N ALA A 557 -101.60 -18.22 74.94
CA ALA A 557 -101.99 -17.85 76.29
C ALA A 557 -101.17 -18.63 77.33
N ILE A 558 -100.96 -18.01 78.47
CA ILE A 558 -101.14 -18.63 79.79
C ILE A 558 -102.24 -17.80 80.45
#